data_AF-A0A0S7EQA4-F1
#
_entry.id   AF-A0A0S7EQA4-F1
#
_cell.length_a   1.000
_cell.length_b   1.000
_cell.length_c   1.000
_cell.angle_alpha   90.00
_cell.angle_beta   90.00
_cell.angle_gamma   90.00
#
_symmetry.space_group_name_H-M   'P 1'
#
loop_
_entity.id
_entity.type
_entity.pdbx_description
1 polymer ?
#
loop_
_entity_poly.entity_id
_entity_poly.type
_entity_poly.pdbx_seq_one_letter_code
_entity_poly.pdbx_strand_id
1 'polypeptide(L)'
;IVLHLSPGSREFKVGKTNFMFQVETGPLPRKESGTKVTFSPETSTVDTEWSASAATDASGRTVTVSISSSPKAPIGIYTLTLDQLGQKTSLGQFTLLFNAWCPDDAVYMKSEEKRKEYVLAQHGLVYRGSRKRIKGKPWNFGQFEPGILEICLKILDKNPKFVSNAD
;
A
#
# COMPACT_ATOMS: atom_id res chain seq x y z
N ILE A 1 -3.53 6.46 0.08
CA ILE A 1 -3.21 7.19 1.33
C ILE A 1 -3.57 8.66 1.18
N VAL A 2 -3.87 9.37 2.26
CA VAL A 2 -4.08 10.83 2.25
C VAL A 2 -3.05 11.46 3.16
N LEU A 3 -2.38 12.50 2.67
CA LEU A 3 -1.33 13.24 3.37
C LEU A 3 -1.78 14.68 3.56
N HIS A 4 -1.46 15.26 4.72
CA HIS A 4 -1.66 16.68 4.98
C HIS A 4 -0.29 17.32 5.15
N LEU A 5 0.12 18.09 4.15
CA LEU A 5 1.42 18.74 4.08
C LEU A 5 1.26 20.23 4.38
N SER A 6 2.18 20.79 5.16
CA SER A 6 2.26 22.24 5.37
C SER A 6 3.35 22.81 4.47
N PRO A 7 3.03 23.73 3.54
CA PRO A 7 4.04 24.35 2.69
C PRO A 7 5.08 25.12 3.51
N GLY A 8 6.37 24.93 3.20
CA GLY A 8 7.46 25.70 3.81
C GLY A 8 7.54 27.15 3.33
N SER A 9 6.84 27.50 2.24
CA SER A 9 6.77 28.86 1.69
C SER A 9 5.33 29.23 1.32
N ARG A 10 4.99 30.50 1.52
CA ARG A 10 3.70 31.09 1.11
C ARG A 10 3.55 31.22 -0.41
N GLU A 11 4.65 31.05 -1.15
CA GLU A 11 4.65 31.07 -2.61
C GLU A 11 4.27 29.72 -3.23
N PHE A 12 4.23 28.65 -2.43
CA PHE A 12 3.81 27.34 -2.89
C PHE A 12 2.37 27.40 -3.40
N LYS A 13 2.17 26.96 -4.64
CA LYS A 13 0.85 26.87 -5.26
C LYS A 13 0.73 25.54 -5.97
N VAL A 14 -0.26 24.75 -5.57
CA VAL A 14 -0.61 23.49 -6.25
C VAL A 14 -0.84 23.77 -7.75
N GLY A 15 -0.28 22.94 -8.61
CA GLY A 15 -0.34 23.08 -10.08
C GLY A 15 0.63 24.11 -10.67
N LYS A 16 1.27 24.97 -9.87
CA LYS A 16 2.33 25.88 -10.33
C LYS A 16 3.71 25.47 -9.83
N THR A 17 3.79 25.05 -8.57
CA THR A 17 5.02 24.51 -7.99
C THR A 17 5.18 23.06 -8.45
N ASN A 18 6.31 22.75 -9.09
CA ASN A 18 6.59 21.40 -9.54
C ASN A 18 7.18 20.57 -8.37
N PHE A 19 6.54 19.46 -8.07
CA PHE A 19 7.02 18.45 -7.12
C PHE A 19 6.50 17.09 -7.55
N MET A 20 7.26 16.05 -7.23
CA MET A 20 6.95 14.67 -7.56
C MET A 20 7.00 13.81 -6.31
N PHE A 21 6.24 12.72 -6.33
CA PHE A 21 6.37 11.65 -5.37
C PHE A 21 7.20 10.53 -5.95
N GLN A 22 8.04 9.94 -5.13
CA GLN A 22 8.75 8.70 -5.42
C GLN A 22 8.39 7.68 -4.35
N VAL A 23 7.93 6.50 -4.78
CA VAL A 23 7.67 5.35 -3.93
C VAL A 23 8.63 4.22 -4.28
N GLU A 24 9.24 3.62 -3.27
CA GLU A 24 10.24 2.56 -3.42
C GLU A 24 9.97 1.43 -2.43
N THR A 25 10.05 0.18 -2.89
CA THR A 25 9.95 -1.03 -2.06
C THR A 25 11.10 -2.00 -2.39
N GLY A 26 11.46 -2.83 -1.41
CA GLY A 26 12.53 -3.82 -1.54
C GLY A 26 13.95 -3.24 -1.48
N PRO A 27 14.98 -4.10 -1.48
CA PRO A 27 16.38 -3.71 -1.28
C PRO A 27 17.01 -3.06 -2.52
N LEU A 28 16.52 -3.39 -3.72
CA LEU A 28 17.01 -2.87 -5.00
C LEU A 28 15.85 -2.31 -5.84
N PRO A 29 15.29 -1.14 -5.47
CA PRO A 29 14.15 -0.55 -6.18
C PRO A 29 14.50 -0.18 -7.62
N ARG A 30 13.72 -0.66 -8.58
CA ARG A 30 13.89 -0.43 -10.03
C ARG A 30 12.55 -0.14 -10.70
N LYS A 31 12.59 0.69 -11.74
CA LYS A 31 11.37 1.07 -12.50
C LYS A 31 10.85 -0.13 -13.30
N GLU A 32 11.76 -0.91 -13.86
CA GLU A 32 11.49 -2.05 -14.72
C GLU A 32 10.79 -3.19 -13.97
N SER A 33 11.06 -3.33 -12.67
CA SER A 33 10.40 -4.31 -11.80
C SER A 33 9.17 -3.75 -11.09
N GLY A 34 8.78 -2.49 -11.33
CA GLY A 34 7.66 -1.84 -10.65
C GLY A 34 7.87 -1.57 -9.15
N THR A 35 9.10 -1.77 -8.64
CA THR A 35 9.47 -1.55 -7.24
C THR A 35 9.90 -0.11 -6.95
N LYS A 36 10.09 0.71 -8.00
CA LYS A 36 10.32 2.15 -7.93
C LYS A 36 9.40 2.87 -8.90
N VAL A 37 8.61 3.82 -8.41
CA VAL A 37 7.70 4.62 -9.24
C VAL A 37 7.83 6.09 -8.87
N THR A 38 7.84 6.96 -9.87
CA THR A 38 7.81 8.41 -9.72
C THR A 38 6.58 8.95 -10.43
N PHE A 39 5.81 9.79 -9.77
CA PHE A 39 4.57 10.35 -10.31
C PHE A 39 4.35 11.76 -9.77
N SER A 40 3.72 12.61 -10.58
CA SER A 40 3.36 13.97 -10.20
C SER A 40 1.90 14.02 -9.76
N PRO A 41 1.53 14.93 -8.85
CA PRO A 41 0.13 15.19 -8.57
C PRO A 41 -0.56 15.87 -9.76
N GLU A 42 -1.73 15.35 -10.10
CA GLU A 42 -2.65 15.88 -11.11
C GLU A 42 -3.93 16.43 -10.47
N THR A 43 -4.91 16.79 -11.29
CA THR A 43 -6.23 17.26 -10.82
C THR A 43 -7.03 16.18 -10.12
N SER A 44 -6.85 14.92 -10.50
CA SER A 44 -7.53 13.76 -9.94
C SER A 44 -6.62 12.52 -9.95
N THR A 45 -6.90 11.58 -9.06
CA THR A 45 -6.27 10.25 -9.10
C THR A 45 -6.97 9.36 -10.12
N VAL A 46 -6.22 8.40 -10.65
CA VAL A 46 -6.72 7.30 -11.47
C VAL A 46 -6.52 5.97 -10.74
N ASP A 47 -7.36 4.99 -11.05
CA ASP A 47 -7.39 3.70 -10.34
C ASP A 47 -6.51 2.63 -10.98
N THR A 48 -5.86 2.92 -12.12
CA THR A 48 -5.09 1.94 -12.90
C THR A 48 -3.59 1.95 -12.58
N GLU A 49 -3.06 3.08 -12.12
CA GLU A 49 -1.64 3.31 -11.90
C GLU A 49 -1.38 4.13 -10.64
N TRP A 50 -0.09 4.31 -10.30
CA TRP A 50 0.28 5.22 -9.23
C TRP A 50 -0.07 6.64 -9.63
N SER A 51 -0.94 7.28 -8.85
CA SER A 51 -1.39 8.64 -9.11
C SER A 51 -1.52 9.43 -7.81
N ALA A 52 -1.38 10.73 -7.93
CA ALA A 52 -1.67 11.66 -6.85
C ALA A 52 -2.60 12.75 -7.35
N SER A 53 -3.44 13.27 -6.45
CA SER A 53 -4.06 14.57 -6.59
C SER A 53 -3.68 15.43 -5.40
N ALA A 54 -3.58 16.74 -5.62
CA ALA A 54 -3.29 17.70 -4.57
C ALA A 54 -4.31 18.83 -4.59
N ALA A 55 -4.74 19.26 -3.41
CA ALA A 55 -5.62 20.40 -3.23
C ALA A 55 -5.18 21.20 -2.01
N THR A 56 -5.20 22.52 -2.13
CA THR A 56 -4.96 23.42 -0.99
C THR A 56 -6.27 23.63 -0.26
N ASP A 57 -6.22 23.63 1.07
CA ASP A 57 -7.35 24.03 1.90
C ASP A 57 -7.73 25.51 1.72
N ALA A 58 -8.93 25.88 2.17
CA ALA A 58 -9.40 27.27 2.10
C ALA A 58 -8.50 28.26 2.85
N SER A 59 -7.70 27.78 3.81
CA SER A 59 -6.78 28.59 4.60
C SER A 59 -5.44 28.87 3.90
N GLY A 60 -5.12 28.12 2.83
CA GLY A 60 -3.85 28.22 2.12
C GLY A 60 -2.65 27.62 2.88
N ARG A 61 -2.87 27.01 4.05
CA ARG A 61 -1.82 26.54 4.96
C ARG A 61 -1.59 25.05 4.89
N THR A 62 -2.55 24.31 4.35
CA THR A 62 -2.49 22.85 4.26
C THR A 62 -2.72 22.42 2.83
N VAL A 63 -1.87 21.54 2.34
CA VAL A 63 -2.03 20.85 1.07
C VAL A 63 -2.41 19.42 1.38
N THR A 64 -3.63 19.05 1.00
CA THR A 64 -4.10 17.68 1.08
C THR A 64 -3.72 16.96 -0.20
N VAL A 65 -2.95 15.87 -0.06
CA VAL A 65 -2.53 15.03 -1.18
C VAL A 65 -3.19 13.66 -1.03
N SER A 66 -3.96 13.27 -2.03
CA SER A 66 -4.52 11.92 -2.13
C SER A 66 -3.64 11.12 -3.08
N ILE A 67 -3.14 9.98 -2.62
CA ILE A 67 -2.30 9.07 -3.42
C ILE A 67 -3.02 7.74 -3.56
N SER A 68 -3.17 7.28 -4.80
CA SER A 68 -3.68 5.97 -5.17
C SER A 68 -2.55 5.12 -5.74
N SER A 69 -2.43 3.88 -5.24
CA SER A 69 -1.48 2.90 -5.78
C SER A 69 -2.07 2.16 -6.96
N SER A 70 -1.22 1.71 -7.89
CA SER A 70 -1.66 0.77 -8.92
C SER A 70 -2.20 -0.53 -8.29
N PRO A 71 -3.29 -1.13 -8.81
CA PRO A 71 -3.79 -2.44 -8.39
C PRO A 71 -2.79 -3.58 -8.64
N LYS A 72 -1.77 -3.34 -9.46
CA LYS A 72 -0.69 -4.30 -9.77
C LYS A 72 0.61 -4.01 -9.04
N ALA A 73 0.62 -3.03 -8.14
CA ALA A 73 1.81 -2.70 -7.36
C ALA A 73 2.22 -3.89 -6.48
N PRO A 74 3.54 -4.19 -6.38
CA PRO A 74 4.03 -5.17 -5.41
C PRO A 74 3.55 -4.84 -3.99
N ILE A 75 3.18 -5.85 -3.21
CA ILE A 75 2.92 -5.65 -1.78
C ILE A 75 4.24 -5.49 -1.01
N GLY A 76 4.21 -4.81 0.13
CA GLY A 76 5.38 -4.67 1.00
C GLY A 76 5.49 -3.30 1.65
N ILE A 77 6.64 -3.04 2.25
CA ILE A 77 6.95 -1.77 2.91
C ILE A 77 7.51 -0.80 1.86
N TYR A 78 6.82 0.32 1.69
CA TYR A 78 7.22 1.38 0.80
C TYR A 78 7.80 2.56 1.58
N THR A 79 8.87 3.14 1.05
CA THR A 79 9.33 4.48 1.42
C THR A 79 8.70 5.49 0.48
N LEU A 80 8.10 6.55 1.03
CA LEU A 80 7.55 7.67 0.27
C LEU A 80 8.47 8.88 0.39
N THR A 81 8.90 9.41 -0.76
CA THR A 81 9.75 10.60 -0.83
C THR A 81 9.07 11.65 -1.69
N LEU A 82 9.11 12.91 -1.25
CA LEU A 82 8.75 14.07 -2.05
C LEU A 82 10.03 14.68 -2.63
N ASP A 83 10.05 14.86 -3.95
CA ASP A 83 11.13 15.53 -4.67
C ASP A 83 10.62 16.87 -5.21
N GLN A 84 11.19 17.96 -4.71
CA GLN A 84 10.90 19.31 -5.19
C GLN A 84 12.20 19.91 -5.74
N LEU A 85 12.29 20.00 -7.07
CA LEU A 85 13.44 20.57 -7.78
C LEU A 85 14.79 19.94 -7.38
N GLY A 86 14.82 18.63 -7.11
CA GLY A 86 16.01 17.89 -6.71
C GLY A 86 16.21 17.82 -5.19
N GLN A 87 15.46 18.61 -4.40
CA GLN A 87 15.45 18.47 -2.95
C GLN A 87 14.50 17.34 -2.55
N LYS A 88 15.08 16.24 -2.08
CA LYS A 88 14.35 15.05 -1.64
C LYS A 88 14.07 15.09 -0.14
N THR A 89 12.80 14.93 0.21
CA THR A 89 12.31 14.87 1.60
C THR A 89 11.59 13.55 1.81
N SER A 90 12.05 12.74 2.75
CA SER A 90 11.34 11.51 3.14
C SER A 90 10.08 11.89 3.91
N LEU A 91 8.93 11.39 3.46
CA LEU A 91 7.63 11.57 4.11
C LEU A 91 7.28 10.40 5.05
N GLY A 92 8.11 9.35 5.08
CA GLY A 92 7.93 8.19 5.92
C GLY A 92 7.72 6.90 5.13
N GLN A 93 7.23 5.89 5.82
CA GLN A 93 6.97 4.56 5.26
C GLN A 93 5.51 4.14 5.44
N PHE A 94 5.02 3.32 4.53
CA PHE A 94 3.70 2.69 4.63
C PHE A 94 3.75 1.27 4.08
N THR A 95 2.86 0.40 4.56
CA THR A 95 2.72 -0.96 4.03
C THR A 95 1.59 -0.99 3.02
N LEU A 96 1.88 -1.50 1.82
CA LEU A 96 0.88 -1.79 0.80
C LEU A 96 0.54 -3.28 0.82
N LEU A 97 -0.75 -3.60 0.83
CA LEU A 97 -1.29 -4.96 0.82
C LEU A 97 -2.22 -5.14 -0.38
N PHE A 98 -2.53 -6.40 -0.69
CA PHE A 98 -3.56 -6.75 -1.66
C PHE A 98 -4.92 -6.16 -1.27
N ASN A 99 -5.72 -5.79 -2.26
CA ASN A 99 -6.99 -5.10 -2.03
C ASN A 99 -8.17 -5.85 -2.64
N ALA A 100 -8.83 -6.69 -1.83
CA ALA A 100 -10.02 -7.43 -2.24
C ALA A 100 -11.25 -6.54 -2.57
N TRP A 101 -11.20 -5.23 -2.28
CA TRP A 101 -12.25 -4.26 -2.62
C TRP A 101 -12.04 -3.58 -3.98
N CYS A 102 -10.84 -3.63 -4.54
CA CYS A 102 -10.52 -3.01 -5.82
C CYS A 102 -10.88 -3.97 -6.97
N PRO A 103 -11.78 -3.61 -7.91
CA PRO A 103 -12.17 -4.47 -9.03
C PRO A 103 -11.02 -4.88 -9.96
N ASP A 104 -9.99 -4.04 -10.04
CA ASP A 104 -8.83 -4.24 -10.90
C ASP A 104 -7.68 -5.00 -10.22
N ASP A 105 -7.83 -5.32 -8.92
CA ASP A 105 -6.87 -6.16 -8.19
C ASP A 105 -7.16 -7.64 -8.47
N ALA A 106 -6.09 -8.43 -8.61
CA ALA A 106 -6.16 -9.86 -8.85
C ALA A 106 -6.93 -10.63 -7.77
N VAL A 107 -7.01 -10.12 -6.53
CA VAL A 107 -7.74 -10.76 -5.42
C VAL A 107 -9.14 -10.19 -5.19
N TYR A 108 -9.67 -9.42 -6.14
CA TYR A 108 -10.99 -8.81 -6.02
C TYR A 108 -12.09 -9.81 -5.66
N MET A 109 -12.93 -9.43 -4.70
CA MET A 109 -14.12 -10.19 -4.33
C MET A 109 -15.35 -9.27 -4.32
N LYS A 110 -16.28 -9.50 -5.26
CA LYS A 110 -17.52 -8.72 -5.39
C LYS A 110 -18.40 -8.76 -4.12
N SER A 111 -18.49 -9.91 -3.46
CA SER A 111 -19.33 -10.08 -2.26
C SER A 111 -18.66 -9.46 -1.03
N GLU A 112 -19.37 -8.55 -0.36
CA GLU A 112 -18.92 -8.00 0.92
C GLU A 112 -18.83 -9.05 2.02
N GLU A 113 -19.79 -9.99 2.07
CA GLU A 113 -19.79 -11.10 3.03
C GLU A 113 -18.54 -11.98 2.87
N LYS A 114 -18.17 -12.31 1.62
CA LYS A 114 -16.93 -13.07 1.35
C LYS A 114 -15.67 -12.29 1.73
N ARG A 115 -15.63 -10.98 1.53
CA ARG A 115 -14.50 -10.15 1.98
C ARG A 115 -14.39 -10.13 3.49
N LYS A 116 -15.53 -10.00 4.19
CA LYS A 116 -15.58 -10.09 5.65
C LYS A 116 -15.08 -11.46 6.13
N GLU A 117 -15.53 -12.55 5.53
CA GLU A 117 -15.15 -13.91 5.92
C GLU A 117 -13.69 -14.26 5.58
N TYR A 118 -13.24 -14.00 4.36
CA TYR A 118 -11.95 -14.52 3.88
C TYR A 118 -10.77 -13.56 4.09
N VAL A 119 -11.02 -12.30 4.42
CA VAL A 119 -9.95 -11.31 4.67
C VAL A 119 -9.99 -10.81 6.10
N LEU A 120 -11.17 -10.42 6.60
CA LEU A 120 -11.28 -9.72 7.89
C LEU A 120 -11.55 -10.63 9.09
N ALA A 121 -12.17 -11.79 8.89
CA ALA A 121 -12.47 -12.69 10.00
C ALA A 121 -11.18 -13.28 10.57
N GLN A 122 -10.93 -13.03 11.85
CA GLN A 122 -9.75 -13.53 12.55
C GLN A 122 -9.95 -14.88 13.23
N HIS A 123 -11.17 -15.43 13.17
CA HIS A 123 -11.53 -16.68 13.81
C HIS A 123 -12.32 -17.53 12.83
N GLY A 124 -12.15 -18.84 12.92
CA GLY A 124 -12.87 -19.77 12.08
C GLY A 124 -12.81 -21.20 12.59
N LEU A 125 -13.16 -22.13 11.71
CA LEU A 125 -13.15 -23.56 12.01
C LEU A 125 -12.16 -24.29 11.10
N VAL A 126 -11.31 -25.11 11.70
CA VAL A 126 -10.54 -26.12 10.98
C VAL A 126 -11.27 -27.46 11.13
N TYR A 127 -11.82 -27.96 10.03
CA TYR A 127 -12.52 -29.24 10.01
C TYR A 127 -11.53 -30.41 10.08
N ARG A 128 -11.81 -31.35 10.98
CA ARG A 128 -11.00 -32.55 11.22
C ARG A 128 -11.89 -33.78 11.49
N GLY A 129 -11.26 -34.94 11.61
CA GLY A 129 -11.94 -36.21 11.90
C GLY A 129 -11.99 -37.09 10.67
N SER A 130 -13.12 -37.77 10.46
CA SER A 130 -13.33 -38.63 9.29
C SER A 130 -14.56 -38.17 8.53
N ARG A 131 -14.74 -38.66 7.30
CA ARG A 131 -15.96 -38.40 6.51
C ARG A 131 -17.25 -38.72 7.27
N LYS A 132 -17.25 -39.76 8.14
CA LYS A 132 -18.41 -40.17 8.94
C LYS A 132 -18.56 -39.40 10.27
N ARG A 133 -17.54 -38.62 10.66
CA ARG A 133 -17.50 -37.90 11.93
C ARG A 133 -16.65 -36.63 11.77
N ILE A 134 -17.24 -35.65 11.11
CA ILE A 134 -16.65 -34.32 10.90
C ILE A 134 -16.77 -33.53 12.19
N LYS A 135 -15.68 -32.90 12.62
CA LYS A 135 -15.65 -32.00 13.77
C LYS A 135 -14.97 -30.70 13.38
N GLY A 136 -15.64 -29.56 13.59
CA GLY A 136 -15.00 -28.25 13.53
C GLY A 136 -14.19 -28.01 14.79
N LYS A 137 -12.91 -27.62 14.65
CA LYS A 137 -12.10 -27.11 15.76
C LYS A 137 -12.01 -25.59 15.61
N PRO A 138 -12.43 -24.79 16.61
CA PRO A 138 -12.18 -23.36 16.61
C PRO A 138 -10.69 -23.06 16.44
N TRP A 139 -10.39 -22.05 15.64
CA TRP A 139 -9.05 -21.57 15.37
C TRP A 139 -9.02 -20.05 15.37
N ASN A 140 -8.06 -19.47 16.07
CA ASN A 140 -7.75 -18.05 15.98
C ASN A 140 -6.65 -17.87 14.93
N PHE A 141 -6.97 -17.25 13.80
CA PHE A 141 -6.00 -16.87 12.78
C PHE A 141 -5.18 -15.66 13.22
N GLY A 142 -5.81 -14.69 13.89
CA GLY A 142 -5.14 -13.54 14.51
C GLY A 142 -4.29 -12.69 13.57
N GLN A 143 -4.68 -12.56 12.30
CA GLN A 143 -3.84 -11.90 11.28
C GLN A 143 -3.59 -10.39 11.52
N PHE A 144 -4.42 -9.74 12.34
CA PHE A 144 -4.26 -8.33 12.72
C PHE A 144 -3.73 -8.16 14.16
N GLU A 145 -3.32 -9.24 14.82
CA GLU A 145 -2.68 -9.14 16.13
C GLU A 145 -1.31 -8.42 16.00
N PRO A 146 -0.86 -7.70 17.04
CA PRO A 146 0.39 -6.94 17.00
C PRO A 146 1.60 -7.80 16.59
N GLY A 147 2.39 -7.31 15.65
CA GLY A 147 3.62 -7.97 15.17
C GLY A 147 3.40 -9.01 14.06
N ILE A 148 2.16 -9.42 13.78
CA ILE A 148 1.90 -10.48 12.78
C ILE A 148 2.20 -10.00 11.36
N LEU A 149 1.87 -8.75 11.03
CA LEU A 149 2.15 -8.18 9.72
C LEU A 149 3.67 -8.11 9.47
N GLU A 150 4.44 -7.66 10.45
CA GLU A 150 5.90 -7.58 10.40
C GLU A 150 6.53 -8.97 10.24
N ILE A 151 5.99 -9.97 10.94
CA ILE A 151 6.42 -11.37 10.79
C ILE A 151 6.12 -11.88 9.38
N CYS A 152 4.92 -11.62 8.84
CA CYS A 152 4.54 -12.02 7.48
C CYS A 152 5.48 -11.42 6.43
N LEU A 153 5.79 -10.13 6.53
CA LEU A 153 6.74 -9.48 5.63
C LEU A 153 8.15 -10.07 5.77
N LYS A 154 8.60 -10.33 7.01
CA LYS A 154 9.89 -11.00 7.26
C LYS A 154 9.96 -12.40 6.68
N ILE A 155 8.85 -13.15 6.66
CA ILE A 155 8.79 -14.47 6.02
C ILE A 155 9.02 -14.34 4.51
N LEU A 156 8.47 -13.30 3.87
CA LEU A 156 8.71 -13.03 2.44
C LEU A 156 10.18 -12.70 2.18
N ASP A 157 10.80 -11.86 3.01
CA ASP A 157 12.22 -11.48 2.89
C ASP A 157 13.18 -12.65 3.17
N LYS A 158 12.73 -13.69 3.88
CA LYS A 158 13.50 -14.91 4.14
C LYS A 158 13.21 -16.04 3.15
N ASN A 159 12.36 -15.79 2.15
CA ASN A 159 12.09 -16.78 1.11
C ASN A 159 13.35 -17.06 0.27
N PRO A 160 13.65 -18.32 -0.10
CA PRO A 160 14.82 -18.66 -0.91
C PRO A 160 14.94 -17.90 -2.23
N LYS A 161 13.82 -17.57 -2.88
CA LYS A 161 13.81 -16.78 -4.13
C LYS A 161 14.21 -15.33 -3.92
N PHE A 162 13.95 -14.79 -2.73
CA PHE A 162 14.40 -13.47 -2.36
C PHE A 162 15.91 -13.51 -2.10
N VAL A 163 16.36 -14.45 -1.26
CA VAL A 163 17.79 -14.59 -0.91
C VAL A 163 18.67 -14.83 -2.13
N SER A 164 18.21 -15.59 -3.14
CA SER A 164 19.00 -15.85 -4.35
C SER A 164 19.12 -14.67 -5.31
N ASN A 165 18.19 -13.71 -5.24
CA ASN A 165 18.03 -12.65 -6.24
C ASN A 165 18.05 -11.23 -5.64
N ALA A 166 18.33 -11.10 -4.34
CA ALA A 166 18.37 -9.83 -3.63
C ALA A 166 19.72 -9.09 -3.77
N ASP A 167 20.69 -9.69 -4.46
CA ASP A 167 21.99 -9.13 -4.82
C ASP A 167 21.97 -8.41 -6.19
#